data_AF-A0A1E7FHR1-F1
#
_entry.id   AF-A0A1E7FHR1-F1
#
_cell.length_a   1.000
_cell.length_b   1.000
_cell.length_c   1.000
_cell.angle_alpha   90.00
_cell.angle_beta   90.00
_cell.angle_gamma   90.00
#
_symmetry.space_group_name_H-M   'P 1'
#
loop_
_entity.id
_entity.type
_entity.pdbx_description
1 polymer ?
#
loop_
_entity_poly.entity_id
_entity_poly.type
_entity_poly.pdbx_seq_one_letter_code
_entity_poly.pdbx_strand_id
1 'polypeptide(L)'
;MKSFVFLPALMTLCFSFAITSSRGNPSTVSLEQYTPDKSNWTTFYSKAVDDNERNTDHSPDGVGWIDREAWKAWDGTTIYDPTKYTKKGLAAEICPGNTVRGIYELFQETKPFLDNVNPSKAEVDNWHAIAINHVRAMVNLTEPEYQIHPDKCLHIRAMWSSERYHTRLWDEKYPDNTCVGSSNPHCGAGFLPSVEDQQPYLPVGIDSCGKKSGSEGLFSAAKSAIPWSIRWMRPLCSTLSSEGFWGGHTGPWFRRSQFGFDWQDSSQDDFNSNALLRAKWSGPIGQSKYENPDITSGKFLIFAEAVTPEPRFGSAECTNKTKWFDRGTIANATECYNAIMADDDCGKRFMTMNPGREPQPGCACYPVNMTECDINPGIENRLTWDFEAVSSSFDGLTVNATGGLLWDGKRCNDIIWKIKSGDVAHCLQQIIENNYTDCGREFITRNANGGCGCYAPGTTCEKSDTIRESGRKTYKLDVDPAYVIPSTSQSTASPVAPTLAPTELSDVVTDDESCDLVDDKSCKKWVGNKKGKKMKKKCKKNLKKKNKKKKVFVWCPVTCGEKAGLGKCAFMKKKNKNKKN
;
A
#
# COMPACT_ATOMS: atom_id res chain seq x y z
N MET A 1 -33.06 62.04 -12.07
CA MET A 1 -33.38 60.67 -11.59
C MET A 1 -33.43 59.75 -12.79
N LYS A 2 -32.38 58.95 -13.02
CA LYS A 2 -32.37 57.85 -14.01
C LYS A 2 -31.82 56.63 -13.29
N SER A 3 -32.69 55.65 -13.04
CA SER A 3 -32.32 54.35 -12.48
C SER A 3 -31.56 53.55 -13.53
N PHE A 4 -30.32 53.18 -13.20
CA PHE A 4 -29.60 52.14 -13.92
C PHE A 4 -29.93 50.79 -13.29
N VAL A 5 -30.62 49.95 -14.04
CA VAL A 5 -30.81 48.53 -13.73
C VAL A 5 -29.53 47.80 -14.12
N PHE A 6 -28.81 47.27 -13.13
CA PHE A 6 -27.70 46.35 -13.33
C PHE A 6 -28.26 44.98 -13.75
N LEU A 7 -28.00 44.57 -14.99
CA LEU A 7 -28.13 43.18 -15.42
C LEU A 7 -26.92 42.39 -14.89
N PRO A 8 -27.11 41.19 -14.29
CA PRO A 8 -25.98 40.35 -13.91
C PRO A 8 -25.29 39.79 -15.16
N ALA A 9 -23.96 39.75 -15.11
CA ALA A 9 -23.12 39.23 -16.17
C ALA A 9 -23.50 37.78 -16.50
N LEU A 10 -23.75 37.53 -17.79
CA LEU A 10 -23.80 36.18 -18.34
C LEU A 10 -22.47 35.49 -18.00
N MET A 11 -22.57 34.42 -17.23
CA MET A 11 -21.49 33.53 -16.87
C MET A 11 -21.06 32.78 -18.14
N THR A 12 -20.00 33.26 -18.79
CA THR A 12 -19.35 32.58 -19.90
C THR A 12 -18.63 31.35 -19.33
N LEU A 13 -19.38 30.24 -19.23
CA LEU A 13 -18.85 28.91 -18.91
C LEU A 13 -17.87 28.50 -20.01
N CYS A 14 -16.61 28.32 -19.62
CA CYS A 14 -15.58 27.73 -20.45
C CYS A 14 -15.97 26.30 -20.82
N PHE A 15 -16.34 26.10 -22.10
CA PHE A 15 -16.29 24.86 -22.87
C PHE A 15 -16.45 23.56 -22.08
N SER A 16 -17.70 23.22 -21.78
CA SER A 16 -18.13 21.84 -21.89
C SER A 16 -17.71 21.33 -23.27
N PHE A 17 -17.15 20.13 -23.35
CA PHE A 17 -17.38 19.32 -24.54
C PHE A 17 -18.89 19.21 -24.68
N ALA A 18 -19.46 20.07 -25.53
CA ALA A 18 -20.80 19.96 -25.98
C ALA A 18 -20.89 18.61 -26.68
N ILE A 19 -21.43 17.61 -25.97
CA ILE A 19 -22.39 16.72 -26.62
C ILE A 19 -23.42 17.70 -27.18
N THR A 20 -23.35 17.96 -28.49
CA THR A 20 -24.33 18.76 -29.20
C THR A 20 -25.69 18.15 -28.95
N SER A 21 -26.38 18.65 -27.92
CA SER A 21 -27.80 18.42 -27.70
C SER A 21 -28.52 19.18 -28.80
N SER A 22 -28.66 18.50 -29.94
CA SER A 22 -29.73 18.83 -30.88
C SER A 22 -31.03 18.69 -30.08
N ARG A 23 -31.90 19.70 -30.18
CA ARG A 23 -33.27 19.68 -29.64
C ARG A 23 -34.16 18.68 -30.42
N GLY A 24 -33.65 17.48 -30.67
CA GLY A 24 -34.44 16.31 -31.03
C GLY A 24 -35.02 15.71 -29.77
N ASN A 25 -36.19 15.11 -29.89
CA ASN A 25 -36.84 14.26 -28.89
C ASN A 25 -35.77 13.45 -28.11
N PRO A 26 -35.75 13.41 -26.77
CA PRO A 26 -34.75 12.65 -26.03
C PRO A 26 -35.01 11.17 -26.29
N SER A 27 -34.41 10.65 -27.37
CA SER A 27 -34.13 9.23 -27.48
C SER A 27 -33.35 8.91 -26.22
N THR A 28 -33.99 8.15 -25.32
CA THR A 28 -33.39 7.61 -24.11
C THR A 28 -32.14 6.86 -24.53
N VAL A 29 -30.99 7.53 -24.51
CA VAL A 29 -29.71 6.89 -24.76
C VAL A 29 -29.55 5.91 -23.62
N SER A 30 -29.65 4.61 -23.96
CA SER A 30 -29.47 3.54 -22.99
C SER A 30 -28.09 3.69 -22.38
N LEU A 31 -28.03 4.06 -21.09
CA LEU A 31 -26.77 4.14 -20.38
C LEU A 31 -26.15 2.75 -20.28
N GLU A 32 -24.84 2.68 -20.48
CA GLU A 32 -24.10 1.44 -20.34
C GLU A 32 -23.90 1.11 -18.86
N GLN A 33 -24.25 -0.11 -18.45
CA GLN A 33 -23.97 -0.61 -17.11
C GLN A 33 -22.55 -1.20 -17.05
N TYR A 34 -21.77 -0.78 -16.07
CA TYR A 34 -20.40 -1.26 -15.84
C TYR A 34 -20.31 -2.15 -14.61
N THR A 35 -21.09 -1.86 -13.58
CA THR A 35 -21.27 -2.70 -12.40
C THR A 35 -21.95 -4.03 -12.78
N PRO A 36 -21.44 -5.20 -12.34
CA PRO A 36 -22.04 -6.48 -12.65
C PRO A 36 -23.44 -6.65 -12.05
N ASP A 37 -24.30 -7.41 -12.71
CA ASP A 37 -25.64 -7.75 -12.18
C ASP A 37 -25.55 -8.46 -10.82
N LYS A 38 -24.49 -9.27 -10.64
CA LYS A 38 -24.22 -10.00 -9.40
C LYS A 38 -23.87 -9.12 -8.20
N SER A 39 -23.46 -7.87 -8.38
CA SER A 39 -23.27 -6.95 -7.26
C SER A 39 -24.62 -6.70 -6.58
N ASN A 40 -24.76 -7.14 -5.32
CA ASN A 40 -26.00 -7.00 -4.56
C ASN A 40 -26.03 -5.62 -3.88
N TRP A 41 -26.89 -4.73 -4.39
CA TRP A 41 -27.09 -3.39 -3.85
C TRP A 41 -28.41 -3.24 -3.07
N THR A 42 -29.18 -4.31 -2.87
CA THR A 42 -30.53 -4.25 -2.27
C THR A 42 -30.54 -3.52 -0.93
N THR A 43 -29.57 -3.82 -0.05
CA THR A 43 -29.49 -3.15 1.26
C THR A 43 -29.11 -1.68 1.17
N PHE A 44 -28.51 -1.24 0.07
CA PHE A 44 -28.16 0.16 -0.13
C PHE A 44 -29.33 1.01 -0.60
N TYR A 45 -30.30 0.42 -1.29
CA TYR A 45 -31.58 1.06 -1.58
C TYR A 45 -32.40 1.12 -0.28
N SER A 46 -32.64 -0.03 0.35
CA SER A 46 -33.53 -0.10 1.51
C SER A 46 -33.01 0.75 2.67
N LYS A 47 -31.73 0.64 3.06
CA LYS A 47 -31.19 1.42 4.18
C LYS A 47 -31.06 2.90 3.90
N ALA A 48 -30.90 3.30 2.64
CA ALA A 48 -30.73 4.70 2.32
C ALA A 48 -32.06 5.43 2.20
N VAL A 49 -33.13 4.75 1.77
CA VAL A 49 -34.44 5.35 1.48
C VAL A 49 -35.53 4.66 2.29
N ASP A 50 -35.86 3.39 2.00
CA ASP A 50 -37.03 2.69 2.55
C ASP A 50 -37.04 2.62 4.10
N ASP A 51 -35.89 2.31 4.68
CA ASP A 51 -35.69 2.09 6.12
C ASP A 51 -35.19 3.37 6.83
N ASN A 52 -35.13 4.51 6.12
CA ASN A 52 -34.51 5.75 6.62
C ASN A 52 -35.50 6.91 6.67
N GLU A 53 -36.03 7.20 7.87
CA GLU A 53 -36.99 8.29 8.09
C GLU A 53 -36.47 9.70 7.72
N ARG A 54 -35.15 9.88 7.60
CA ARG A 54 -34.55 11.19 7.29
C ARG A 54 -34.28 11.40 5.81
N ASN A 55 -34.19 10.34 5.03
CA ASN A 55 -33.91 10.46 3.60
C ASN A 55 -35.17 10.14 2.81
N THR A 56 -35.47 10.92 1.78
CA THR A 56 -36.65 10.67 0.93
C THR A 56 -36.31 10.02 -0.40
N ASP A 57 -35.07 10.18 -0.88
CA ASP A 57 -34.56 9.58 -2.12
C ASP A 57 -33.02 9.63 -2.18
N HIS A 58 -32.41 9.24 -3.31
CA HIS A 58 -30.97 9.24 -3.50
C HIS A 58 -30.37 10.58 -3.99
N SER A 59 -31.16 11.64 -4.19
CA SER A 59 -30.71 12.97 -4.60
C SER A 59 -30.17 13.79 -3.41
N PRO A 60 -29.44 14.89 -3.65
CA PRO A 60 -29.02 15.81 -2.59
C PRO A 60 -30.19 16.42 -1.81
N ASP A 61 -31.32 16.72 -2.46
CA ASP A 61 -32.51 17.26 -1.79
C ASP A 61 -33.19 16.20 -0.91
N GLY A 62 -33.03 14.92 -1.25
CA GLY A 62 -33.52 13.80 -0.46
C GLY A 62 -32.67 13.47 0.78
N VAL A 63 -31.55 14.16 1.03
CA VAL A 63 -30.67 13.91 2.18
C VAL A 63 -31.05 14.78 3.38
N GLY A 64 -32.01 14.35 4.20
CA GLY A 64 -32.53 15.20 5.28
C GLY A 64 -31.65 15.37 6.52
N TRP A 65 -30.42 14.84 6.53
CA TRP A 65 -29.44 15.06 7.60
C TRP A 65 -28.28 16.00 7.22
N ILE A 66 -28.30 16.54 5.99
CA ILE A 66 -27.36 17.58 5.55
C ILE A 66 -28.14 18.87 5.36
N ASP A 67 -27.87 19.86 6.21
CA ASP A 67 -28.47 21.19 6.11
C ASP A 67 -28.14 21.85 4.76
N ARG A 68 -29.06 22.69 4.25
CA ARG A 68 -28.90 23.30 2.93
C ARG A 68 -27.60 24.10 2.81
N GLU A 69 -27.21 24.77 3.89
CA GLU A 69 -26.02 25.62 3.96
C GLU A 69 -24.71 24.83 3.94
N ALA A 70 -24.74 23.51 4.19
CA ALA A 70 -23.58 22.65 4.09
C ALA A 70 -23.20 22.34 2.64
N TRP A 71 -24.15 22.41 1.70
CA TRP A 71 -23.91 22.28 0.26
C TRP A 71 -23.27 23.55 -0.28
N LYS A 72 -21.95 23.66 -0.15
CA LYS A 72 -21.21 24.83 -0.67
C LYS A 72 -21.12 24.75 -2.18
N ALA A 73 -21.60 25.79 -2.86
CA ALA A 73 -21.44 25.92 -4.31
C ALA A 73 -19.96 26.02 -4.72
N TRP A 74 -19.69 25.62 -5.96
CA TRP A 74 -18.45 25.91 -6.68
C TRP A 74 -18.80 26.85 -7.84
N ASP A 75 -17.98 27.87 -8.07
CA ASP A 75 -18.20 28.87 -9.11
C ASP A 75 -17.77 28.40 -10.51
N GLY A 76 -17.27 27.17 -10.63
CA GLY A 76 -16.77 26.60 -11.88
C GLY A 76 -15.45 27.20 -12.40
N THR A 77 -14.85 28.14 -11.67
CA THR A 77 -13.65 28.89 -12.12
C THR A 77 -12.53 28.92 -11.08
N THR A 78 -12.86 28.80 -9.80
CA THR A 78 -11.88 28.71 -8.72
C THR A 78 -11.12 27.39 -8.83
N ILE A 79 -9.81 27.50 -9.03
CA ILE A 79 -8.88 26.37 -9.06
C ILE A 79 -8.17 26.23 -7.71
N TYR A 80 -8.30 25.07 -7.09
CA TYR A 80 -7.64 24.70 -5.85
C TYR A 80 -6.28 24.06 -6.14
N ASP A 81 -5.27 24.90 -6.41
CA ASP A 81 -3.89 24.47 -6.63
C ASP A 81 -3.34 23.68 -5.43
N PRO A 82 -3.14 22.35 -5.54
CA PRO A 82 -2.74 21.51 -4.42
C PRO A 82 -1.42 21.92 -3.76
N THR A 83 -0.54 22.63 -4.46
CA THR A 83 0.76 23.09 -3.93
C THR A 83 0.62 24.18 -2.87
N LYS A 84 -0.54 24.87 -2.83
CA LYS A 84 -0.81 25.99 -1.92
C LYS A 84 -1.48 25.56 -0.61
N TYR A 85 -1.77 24.28 -0.45
CA TYR A 85 -2.52 23.77 0.68
C TYR A 85 -1.78 22.64 1.40
N THR A 86 -2.00 22.56 2.70
CA THR A 86 -1.75 21.30 3.43
C THR A 86 -2.75 20.24 2.99
N LYS A 87 -2.49 18.96 3.28
CA LYS A 87 -3.42 17.85 2.98
C LYS A 87 -4.85 18.12 3.47
N LYS A 88 -4.96 18.53 4.74
CA LYS A 88 -6.24 18.90 5.37
C LYS A 88 -6.82 20.20 4.82
N GLY A 89 -5.97 21.17 4.47
CA GLY A 89 -6.41 22.43 3.85
C GLY A 89 -7.08 22.19 2.51
N LEU A 90 -6.45 21.40 1.63
CA LEU A 90 -7.02 21.06 0.32
C LEU A 90 -8.32 20.26 0.48
N ALA A 91 -8.33 19.30 1.40
CA ALA A 91 -9.52 18.53 1.69
C ALA A 91 -10.66 19.41 2.22
N ALA A 92 -10.39 20.41 3.06
CA ALA A 92 -11.42 21.33 3.54
C ALA A 92 -12.00 22.20 2.42
N GLU A 93 -11.19 22.57 1.43
CA GLU A 93 -11.65 23.35 0.28
C GLU A 93 -12.53 22.54 -0.68
N ILE A 94 -12.11 21.31 -1.01
CA ILE A 94 -12.83 20.42 -1.95
C ILE A 94 -14.03 19.73 -1.25
N CYS A 95 -13.86 19.34 0.01
CA CYS A 95 -14.82 18.56 0.79
C CYS A 95 -15.33 19.30 2.04
N PRO A 96 -16.20 20.31 1.88
CA PRO A 96 -16.79 21.02 3.01
C PRO A 96 -17.71 20.06 3.80
N GLY A 97 -17.21 19.59 4.94
CA GLY A 97 -17.94 18.71 5.85
C GLY A 97 -18.13 17.30 5.29
N ASN A 98 -19.38 16.96 4.97
CA ASN A 98 -19.77 15.64 4.46
C ASN A 98 -20.08 15.65 2.95
N THR A 99 -19.80 16.75 2.26
CA THR A 99 -20.14 16.97 0.85
C THR A 99 -18.89 17.27 0.03
N VAL A 100 -19.03 17.27 -1.29
CA VAL A 100 -18.07 17.83 -2.23
C VAL A 100 -18.62 19.17 -2.72
N ARG A 101 -17.76 20.19 -2.77
CA ARG A 101 -18.16 21.53 -3.22
C ARG A 101 -18.75 21.50 -4.62
N GLY A 102 -19.85 22.21 -4.86
CA GLY A 102 -20.53 22.31 -6.16
C GLY A 102 -21.30 21.06 -6.58
N ILE A 103 -21.32 20.00 -5.76
CA ILE A 103 -21.96 18.75 -6.19
C ILE A 103 -23.49 18.85 -6.21
N TYR A 104 -24.06 19.71 -5.37
CA TYR A 104 -25.49 19.92 -5.36
C TYR A 104 -25.93 20.45 -6.73
N GLU A 105 -25.29 21.51 -7.20
CA GLU A 105 -25.58 22.15 -8.49
C GLU A 105 -25.33 21.19 -9.65
N LEU A 106 -24.22 20.44 -9.61
CA LEU A 106 -23.90 19.42 -10.61
C LEU A 106 -25.02 18.37 -10.72
N PHE A 107 -25.54 17.88 -9.60
CA PHE A 107 -26.63 16.90 -9.60
C PHE A 107 -27.90 17.49 -10.25
N GLN A 108 -28.25 18.72 -9.91
CA GLN A 108 -29.43 19.39 -10.49
C GLN A 108 -29.30 19.66 -11.98
N GLU A 109 -28.08 19.99 -12.44
CA GLU A 109 -27.78 20.24 -13.85
C GLU A 109 -27.83 18.93 -14.66
N THR A 110 -27.17 17.89 -14.17
CA THR A 110 -26.99 16.63 -14.90
C THR A 110 -28.16 15.67 -14.77
N LYS A 111 -28.98 15.81 -13.71
CA LYS A 111 -30.12 14.95 -13.38
C LYS A 111 -29.81 13.47 -13.63
N PRO A 112 -28.81 12.92 -12.93
CA PRO A 112 -28.18 11.66 -13.34
C PRO A 112 -29.10 10.45 -13.16
N PHE A 113 -30.18 10.58 -12.39
CA PHE A 113 -31.14 9.52 -12.09
C PHE A 113 -32.50 9.87 -12.69
N LEU A 114 -33.07 8.96 -13.48
CA LEU A 114 -34.43 9.07 -14.00
C LEU A 114 -35.45 8.93 -12.85
N ASP A 115 -35.19 8.01 -11.93
CA ASP A 115 -35.90 7.86 -10.66
C ASP A 115 -34.90 8.04 -9.51
N ASN A 116 -35.03 9.14 -8.77
CA ASN A 116 -34.18 9.40 -7.61
C ASN A 116 -34.38 8.37 -6.50
N VAL A 117 -35.53 7.69 -6.41
CA VAL A 117 -35.79 6.67 -5.40
C VAL A 117 -35.10 5.35 -5.76
N ASN A 118 -35.13 4.97 -7.03
CA ASN A 118 -34.59 3.69 -7.53
C ASN A 118 -33.61 3.86 -8.70
N PRO A 119 -32.48 4.56 -8.53
CA PRO A 119 -31.51 4.72 -9.60
C PRO A 119 -30.93 3.37 -10.02
N SER A 120 -30.85 3.12 -11.32
CA SER A 120 -30.22 1.93 -11.88
C SER A 120 -28.70 1.93 -11.66
N LYS A 121 -28.08 0.75 -11.77
CA LYS A 121 -26.61 0.62 -11.71
C LYS A 121 -25.91 1.46 -12.78
N ALA A 122 -26.45 1.49 -14.00
CA ALA A 122 -25.89 2.27 -15.11
C ALA A 122 -25.90 3.78 -14.81
N GLU A 123 -26.98 4.28 -14.22
CA GLU A 123 -27.09 5.68 -13.80
C GLU A 123 -26.10 6.02 -12.67
N VAL A 124 -25.94 5.13 -11.69
CA VAL A 124 -24.97 5.29 -10.60
C VAL A 124 -23.52 5.23 -11.11
N ASP A 125 -23.20 4.32 -12.04
CA ASP A 125 -21.87 4.22 -12.66
C ASP A 125 -21.53 5.51 -13.43
N ASN A 126 -22.48 6.02 -14.22
CA ASN A 126 -22.35 7.28 -14.96
C ASN A 126 -22.21 8.48 -14.00
N TRP A 127 -23.01 8.53 -12.94
CA TRP A 127 -22.91 9.57 -11.91
C TRP A 127 -21.53 9.62 -11.28
N HIS A 128 -20.94 8.46 -10.92
CA HIS A 128 -19.60 8.42 -10.36
C HIS A 128 -18.55 9.02 -11.32
N ALA A 129 -18.65 8.73 -12.62
CA ALA A 129 -17.74 9.29 -13.61
C ALA A 129 -17.87 10.83 -13.69
N ILE A 130 -19.10 11.34 -13.81
CA ILE A 130 -19.40 12.78 -13.81
C ILE A 130 -18.84 13.47 -12.57
N ALA A 131 -19.13 12.89 -11.40
CA ALA A 131 -18.79 13.48 -10.11
C ALA A 131 -17.27 13.46 -9.81
N ILE A 132 -16.55 12.42 -10.25
CA ILE A 132 -15.08 12.38 -10.15
C ILE A 132 -14.45 13.42 -11.08
N ASN A 133 -14.95 13.55 -12.32
CA ASN A 133 -14.45 14.56 -13.26
C ASN A 133 -14.72 16.00 -12.76
N HIS A 134 -15.81 16.23 -12.03
CA HIS A 134 -16.05 17.49 -11.32
C HIS A 134 -14.98 17.81 -10.28
N VAL A 135 -14.58 16.83 -9.46
CA VAL A 135 -13.47 16.99 -8.51
C VAL A 135 -12.13 17.22 -9.22
N ARG A 136 -11.91 16.62 -10.39
CA ARG A 136 -10.73 16.88 -11.23
C ARG A 136 -10.73 18.31 -11.79
N ALA A 137 -11.88 18.83 -12.17
CA ALA A 137 -12.00 20.20 -12.67
C ALA A 137 -11.63 21.25 -11.61
N MET A 138 -11.98 21.01 -10.34
CA MET A 138 -11.59 21.87 -9.20
C MET A 138 -10.06 22.02 -9.05
N VAL A 139 -9.28 21.05 -9.49
CA VAL A 139 -7.81 21.10 -9.49
C VAL A 139 -7.24 21.30 -10.89
N ASN A 140 -8.02 21.87 -11.81
CA ASN A 140 -7.64 22.17 -13.18
C ASN A 140 -7.10 20.93 -13.93
N LEU A 141 -7.74 19.78 -13.78
CA LEU A 141 -7.45 18.55 -14.54
C LEU A 141 -8.63 18.25 -15.48
N THR A 142 -8.81 19.09 -16.49
CA THR A 142 -9.98 19.08 -17.39
C THR A 142 -9.68 18.52 -18.78
N GLU A 143 -8.42 18.37 -19.15
CA GLU A 143 -8.01 17.88 -20.46
C GLU A 143 -8.40 16.40 -20.66
N PRO A 144 -8.55 15.95 -21.93
CA PRO A 144 -8.99 14.60 -22.25
C PRO A 144 -8.20 13.48 -21.54
N GLU A 145 -6.89 13.63 -21.34
CA GLU A 145 -6.07 12.63 -20.64
C GLU A 145 -6.38 12.49 -19.15
N TYR A 146 -7.04 13.48 -18.55
CA TYR A 146 -7.52 13.46 -17.16
C TYR A 146 -9.01 13.14 -17.08
N GLN A 147 -9.70 12.88 -18.17
CA GLN A 147 -11.09 12.43 -18.08
C GLN A 147 -11.13 10.98 -17.62
N ILE A 148 -12.00 10.72 -16.65
CA ILE A 148 -12.21 9.38 -16.15
C ILE A 148 -13.45 8.73 -16.76
N HIS A 149 -13.32 7.44 -17.04
CA HIS A 149 -14.38 6.60 -17.55
C HIS A 149 -14.47 5.29 -16.74
N PRO A 150 -15.68 4.75 -16.51
CA PRO A 150 -15.83 3.43 -15.92
C PRO A 150 -15.34 2.35 -16.91
N ASP A 151 -14.83 1.24 -16.38
CA ASP A 151 -14.37 0.08 -17.17
C ASP A 151 -14.99 -1.21 -16.62
N LYS A 152 -15.71 -1.95 -17.48
CA LYS A 152 -16.45 -3.16 -17.10
C LYS A 152 -15.56 -4.16 -16.37
N CYS A 153 -14.36 -4.40 -16.90
CA CYS A 153 -13.44 -5.33 -16.28
C CYS A 153 -12.88 -4.83 -14.95
N LEU A 154 -12.74 -3.52 -14.73
CA LEU A 154 -12.35 -3.01 -13.42
C LEU A 154 -13.47 -3.16 -12.37
N HIS A 155 -14.73 -2.93 -12.73
CA HIS A 155 -15.87 -3.15 -11.83
C HIS A 155 -15.98 -4.64 -11.45
N ILE A 156 -15.91 -5.53 -12.44
CA ILE A 156 -15.92 -6.99 -12.21
C ILE A 156 -14.76 -7.42 -11.33
N ARG A 157 -13.54 -6.93 -11.60
CA ARG A 157 -12.35 -7.24 -10.78
C ARG A 157 -12.47 -6.67 -9.36
N ALA A 158 -13.11 -5.52 -9.17
CA ALA A 158 -13.35 -4.96 -7.85
C ALA A 158 -14.27 -5.90 -7.05
N MET A 159 -15.38 -6.35 -7.65
CA MET A 159 -16.29 -7.32 -7.05
C MET A 159 -15.61 -8.64 -6.71
N TRP A 160 -14.83 -9.25 -7.62
CA TRP A 160 -14.08 -10.47 -7.28
C TRP A 160 -13.09 -10.26 -6.13
N SER A 161 -12.47 -9.08 -6.03
CA SER A 161 -11.58 -8.75 -4.90
C SER A 161 -12.37 -8.63 -3.60
N SER A 162 -13.56 -8.04 -3.62
CA SER A 162 -14.47 -7.97 -2.48
C SER A 162 -14.96 -9.35 -2.06
N GLU A 163 -15.45 -10.17 -2.99
CA GLU A 163 -15.89 -11.54 -2.73
C GLU A 163 -14.76 -12.37 -2.13
N ARG A 164 -13.54 -12.27 -2.67
CA ARG A 164 -12.37 -12.96 -2.14
C ARG A 164 -12.05 -12.51 -0.72
N TYR A 165 -12.18 -11.22 -0.42
CA TYR A 165 -11.87 -10.67 0.90
C TYR A 165 -12.94 -11.00 1.94
N HIS A 166 -14.22 -10.95 1.56
CA HIS A 166 -15.35 -10.98 2.50
C HIS A 166 -16.10 -12.32 2.57
N THR A 167 -15.87 -13.22 1.62
CA THR A 167 -16.59 -14.51 1.54
C THR A 167 -15.62 -15.68 1.44
N ARG A 168 -16.17 -16.90 1.46
CA ARG A 168 -15.43 -18.15 1.17
C ARG A 168 -15.73 -18.71 -0.21
N LEU A 169 -16.45 -17.95 -1.04
CA LEU A 169 -16.96 -18.41 -2.34
C LEU A 169 -15.87 -19.04 -3.21
N TRP A 170 -14.67 -18.47 -3.13
CA TRP A 170 -13.53 -18.84 -3.98
C TRP A 170 -12.55 -19.81 -3.31
N ASP A 171 -12.72 -20.13 -2.03
CA ASP A 171 -11.67 -20.81 -1.24
C ASP A 171 -11.50 -22.29 -1.61
N GLU A 172 -12.59 -22.98 -1.96
CA GLU A 172 -12.53 -24.40 -2.35
C GLU A 172 -11.80 -24.60 -3.69
N LYS A 173 -12.11 -23.76 -4.69
CA LYS A 173 -11.52 -23.86 -6.03
C LYS A 173 -10.17 -23.14 -6.16
N TYR A 174 -9.96 -22.10 -5.35
CA TYR A 174 -8.72 -21.31 -5.31
C TYR A 174 -8.18 -21.28 -3.87
N PRO A 175 -7.55 -22.37 -3.38
CA PRO A 175 -7.11 -22.47 -1.99
C PRO A 175 -5.89 -21.60 -1.65
N ASP A 176 -5.15 -21.10 -2.65
CA ASP A 176 -3.96 -20.28 -2.42
C ASP A 176 -4.31 -18.84 -2.09
N ASN A 177 -3.67 -18.26 -1.06
CA ASN A 177 -3.89 -16.87 -0.64
C ASN A 177 -5.36 -16.58 -0.28
N THR A 178 -5.97 -17.42 0.56
CA THR A 178 -7.30 -17.14 1.13
C THR A 178 -7.24 -15.90 2.02
N CYS A 179 -8.33 -15.12 2.01
CA CYS A 179 -8.40 -13.85 2.76
C CYS A 179 -9.24 -13.93 4.03
N VAL A 180 -9.77 -15.11 4.35
CA VAL A 180 -10.63 -15.31 5.51
C VAL A 180 -9.87 -14.94 6.79
N GLY A 181 -10.39 -13.93 7.50
CA GLY A 181 -9.81 -13.44 8.75
C GLY A 181 -8.57 -12.56 8.56
N SER A 182 -8.23 -12.20 7.32
CA SER A 182 -7.12 -11.28 7.04
C SER A 182 -7.47 -9.87 7.47
N SER A 183 -6.59 -9.25 8.26
CA SER A 183 -6.66 -7.82 8.56
C SER A 183 -6.00 -6.96 7.48
N ASN A 184 -5.39 -7.55 6.45
CA ASN A 184 -4.75 -6.81 5.37
C ASN A 184 -5.80 -6.32 4.36
N PRO A 185 -6.06 -5.00 4.25
CA PRO A 185 -7.07 -4.47 3.33
C PRO A 185 -6.80 -4.76 1.85
N HIS A 186 -5.54 -5.08 1.48
CA HIS A 186 -5.15 -5.47 0.13
C HIS A 186 -5.36 -6.97 -0.16
N CYS A 187 -5.78 -7.78 0.82
CA CYS A 187 -6.05 -9.18 0.54
C CYS A 187 -7.14 -9.33 -0.52
N GLY A 188 -6.92 -10.19 -1.50
CA GLY A 188 -7.83 -10.40 -2.63
C GLY A 188 -7.68 -9.38 -3.76
N ALA A 189 -6.90 -8.29 -3.57
CA ALA A 189 -6.71 -7.26 -4.59
C ALA A 189 -6.19 -7.81 -5.94
N GLY A 190 -5.31 -8.81 -5.88
CA GLY A 190 -4.74 -9.47 -7.05
C GLY A 190 -5.53 -10.68 -7.57
N PHE A 191 -6.65 -11.02 -6.93
CA PHE A 191 -7.44 -12.20 -7.29
C PHE A 191 -8.05 -12.03 -8.68
N LEU A 192 -7.91 -13.08 -9.49
CA LEU A 192 -8.48 -13.18 -10.82
C LEU A 192 -8.83 -14.66 -11.06
N PRO A 193 -10.12 -15.02 -11.18
CA PRO A 193 -10.52 -16.40 -11.43
C PRO A 193 -10.16 -16.83 -12.87
N SER A 194 -10.19 -18.14 -13.13
CA SER A 194 -9.98 -18.72 -14.46
C SER A 194 -11.01 -18.18 -15.45
N VAL A 195 -10.70 -18.20 -16.75
CA VAL A 195 -11.58 -17.65 -17.80
C VAL A 195 -12.98 -18.26 -17.75
N GLU A 196 -13.09 -19.55 -17.43
CA GLU A 196 -14.35 -20.27 -17.30
C GLU A 196 -15.19 -19.75 -16.12
N ASP A 197 -14.54 -19.46 -15.00
CA ASP A 197 -15.21 -18.92 -13.80
C ASP A 197 -15.54 -17.43 -13.89
N GLN A 198 -14.97 -16.73 -14.87
CA GLN A 198 -15.35 -15.35 -15.16
C GLN A 198 -16.70 -15.28 -15.88
N GLN A 199 -17.02 -16.25 -16.76
CA GLN A 199 -18.19 -16.20 -17.65
C GLN A 199 -19.51 -15.83 -16.95
N PRO A 200 -19.82 -16.33 -15.72
CA PRO A 200 -21.06 -15.96 -15.03
C PRO A 200 -21.16 -14.50 -14.58
N TYR A 201 -20.09 -13.71 -14.76
CA TYR A 201 -20.01 -12.29 -14.38
C TYR A 201 -19.80 -11.37 -15.58
N LEU A 202 -19.39 -11.92 -16.73
CA LEU A 202 -19.05 -11.11 -17.90
C LEU A 202 -20.33 -10.71 -18.65
N PRO A 203 -20.46 -9.43 -19.05
CA PRO A 203 -21.54 -9.02 -19.94
C PRO A 203 -21.31 -9.56 -21.35
N VAL A 204 -22.36 -9.55 -22.16
CA VAL A 204 -22.32 -9.97 -23.57
C VAL A 204 -21.20 -9.22 -24.31
N GLY A 205 -20.39 -9.96 -25.06
CA GLY A 205 -19.29 -9.42 -25.88
C GLY A 205 -17.96 -9.25 -25.14
N ILE A 206 -17.83 -9.70 -23.89
CA ILE A 206 -16.55 -9.78 -23.18
C ILE A 206 -16.20 -11.23 -22.91
N ASP A 207 -15.14 -11.74 -23.55
CA ASP A 207 -14.71 -13.14 -23.39
C ASP A 207 -13.94 -13.37 -22.08
N SER A 208 -13.15 -12.39 -21.64
CA SER A 208 -12.43 -12.44 -20.35
C SER A 208 -11.93 -11.06 -19.92
N CYS A 209 -11.68 -10.92 -18.62
CA CYS A 209 -11.00 -9.79 -18.02
C CYS A 209 -9.59 -10.18 -17.56
N GLY A 210 -8.58 -9.46 -18.05
CA GLY A 210 -7.18 -9.69 -17.69
C GLY A 210 -6.69 -8.86 -16.50
N LYS A 211 -5.49 -9.18 -16.01
CA LYS A 211 -4.75 -8.28 -15.10
C LYS A 211 -4.35 -7.02 -15.86
N LYS A 212 -4.87 -5.86 -15.43
CA LYS A 212 -4.40 -4.54 -15.86
C LYS A 212 -3.54 -3.91 -14.77
N SER A 213 -2.48 -3.20 -15.17
CA SER A 213 -1.70 -2.35 -14.26
C SER A 213 -2.58 -1.25 -13.69
N GLY A 214 -2.32 -0.84 -12.46
CA GLY A 214 -3.28 0.01 -11.78
C GLY A 214 -2.97 0.23 -10.31
N SER A 215 -3.97 0.74 -9.61
CA SER A 215 -4.00 0.90 -8.17
C SER A 215 -5.36 0.44 -7.66
N GLU A 216 -5.43 0.09 -6.39
CA GLU A 216 -6.61 -0.36 -5.70
C GLU A 216 -6.73 0.29 -4.32
N GLY A 217 -7.93 0.25 -3.75
CA GLY A 217 -8.15 0.61 -2.36
C GLY A 217 -9.38 -0.08 -1.79
N LEU A 218 -9.37 -0.35 -0.48
CA LEU A 218 -10.56 -0.70 0.29
C LEU A 218 -10.88 0.45 1.24
N PHE A 219 -12.04 1.07 1.08
CA PHE A 219 -12.46 2.20 1.88
C PHE A 219 -13.72 1.85 2.67
N SER A 220 -13.78 2.27 3.93
CA SER A 220 -14.91 2.00 4.84
C SER A 220 -15.52 3.26 5.44
N ALA A 221 -15.22 4.44 4.86
CA ALA A 221 -15.65 5.74 5.37
C ALA A 221 -17.14 6.04 5.12
N ALA A 222 -17.78 5.36 4.17
CA ALA A 222 -19.21 5.49 3.90
C ALA A 222 -20.05 4.57 4.81
N LYS A 223 -21.29 4.97 5.06
CA LYS A 223 -22.32 4.14 5.70
C LYS A 223 -23.28 3.58 4.65
N SER A 224 -23.84 2.42 4.93
CA SER A 224 -24.78 1.73 4.02
C SER A 224 -26.09 2.50 3.81
N ALA A 225 -26.47 3.35 4.78
CA ALA A 225 -27.64 4.23 4.71
C ALA A 225 -27.40 5.57 3.98
N ILE A 226 -26.23 5.79 3.35
CA ILE A 226 -25.93 7.04 2.65
C ILE A 226 -26.45 7.00 1.20
N PRO A 227 -27.21 8.00 0.74
CA PRO A 227 -27.66 8.14 -0.65
C PRO A 227 -26.57 8.01 -1.73
N TRP A 228 -26.91 7.44 -2.90
CA TRP A 228 -25.96 7.23 -4.00
C TRP A 228 -25.34 8.52 -4.52
N SER A 229 -26.07 9.64 -4.49
CA SER A 229 -25.55 10.95 -4.90
C SER A 229 -24.24 11.33 -4.18
N ILE A 230 -24.08 10.94 -2.91
CA ILE A 230 -22.94 11.36 -2.07
C ILE A 230 -22.11 10.23 -1.48
N ARG A 231 -22.51 8.96 -1.65
CA ARG A 231 -21.85 7.82 -1.00
C ARG A 231 -20.35 7.72 -1.29
N TRP A 232 -19.96 7.93 -2.54
CA TRP A 232 -18.57 7.86 -3.01
C TRP A 232 -17.68 8.99 -2.44
N MET A 233 -18.27 10.13 -2.06
CA MET A 233 -17.54 11.29 -1.55
C MET A 233 -16.87 10.98 -0.22
N ARG A 234 -17.49 10.13 0.61
CA ARG A 234 -16.97 9.82 1.96
C ARG A 234 -15.60 9.13 1.89
N PRO A 235 -15.42 8.04 1.10
CA PRO A 235 -14.10 7.53 0.76
C PRO A 235 -13.15 8.60 0.23
N LEU A 236 -13.54 9.33 -0.84
CA LEU A 236 -12.66 10.34 -1.45
C LEU A 236 -12.18 11.36 -0.42
N CYS A 237 -13.10 12.02 0.30
CA CYS A 237 -12.79 13.10 1.22
C CYS A 237 -11.99 12.62 2.43
N SER A 238 -12.29 11.42 2.93
CA SER A 238 -11.52 10.79 4.00
C SER A 238 -10.07 10.54 3.56
N THR A 239 -9.88 9.98 2.35
CA THR A 239 -8.55 9.69 1.80
C THR A 239 -7.80 10.97 1.45
N LEU A 240 -8.46 11.96 0.82
CA LEU A 240 -7.88 13.26 0.51
C LEU A 240 -7.42 14.00 1.77
N SER A 241 -8.20 13.95 2.85
CA SER A 241 -7.84 14.56 4.13
C SER A 241 -6.65 13.86 4.81
N SER A 242 -6.56 12.53 4.65
CA SER A 242 -5.49 11.73 5.25
C SER A 242 -4.18 11.77 4.46
N GLU A 243 -4.27 11.76 3.13
CA GLU A 243 -3.10 11.54 2.26
C GLU A 243 -2.76 12.75 1.39
N GLY A 244 -3.70 13.67 1.19
CA GLY A 244 -3.56 14.80 0.28
C GLY A 244 -3.56 14.39 -1.19
N PHE A 245 -3.31 15.37 -2.05
CA PHE A 245 -3.37 15.21 -3.51
C PHE A 245 -2.42 14.14 -4.06
N TRP A 246 -1.20 14.05 -3.52
CA TRP A 246 -0.19 13.08 -3.93
C TRP A 246 -0.24 11.75 -3.16
N GLY A 247 -1.31 11.51 -2.40
CA GLY A 247 -1.51 10.27 -1.66
C GLY A 247 -1.48 9.03 -2.55
N GLY A 248 -1.02 7.89 -2.03
CA GLY A 248 -0.98 6.62 -2.76
C GLY A 248 -2.37 6.17 -3.21
N HIS A 249 -3.38 6.34 -2.36
CA HIS A 249 -4.77 6.02 -2.68
C HIS A 249 -5.52 7.20 -3.32
N THR A 250 -5.09 8.44 -3.05
CA THR A 250 -5.73 9.65 -3.60
C THR A 250 -5.31 9.94 -5.05
N GLY A 251 -4.03 9.73 -5.39
CA GLY A 251 -3.48 10.01 -6.72
C GLY A 251 -4.26 9.38 -7.89
N PRO A 252 -4.71 8.10 -7.78
CA PRO A 252 -5.56 7.50 -8.80
C PRO A 252 -6.88 8.23 -9.07
N TRP A 253 -7.52 8.83 -8.05
CA TRP A 253 -8.74 9.63 -8.22
C TRP A 253 -8.53 10.81 -9.15
N PHE A 254 -7.31 11.36 -9.20
CA PHE A 254 -6.99 12.54 -10.01
C PHE A 254 -6.35 12.20 -11.35
N ARG A 255 -5.62 11.07 -11.46
CA ARG A 255 -4.70 10.86 -12.58
C ARG A 255 -4.94 9.61 -13.42
N ARG A 256 -5.79 8.67 -12.99
CA ARG A 256 -6.09 7.46 -13.77
C ARG A 256 -7.28 7.71 -14.68
N SER A 257 -7.23 7.28 -15.93
CA SER A 257 -8.35 7.50 -16.87
C SER A 257 -9.46 6.46 -16.75
N GLN A 258 -9.25 5.36 -16.01
CA GLN A 258 -10.26 4.31 -15.83
C GLN A 258 -10.45 3.94 -14.38
N PHE A 259 -11.70 3.62 -14.01
CA PHE A 259 -12.04 3.10 -12.69
C PHE A 259 -13.02 1.94 -12.75
N GLY A 260 -13.11 1.21 -11.65
CA GLY A 260 -14.22 0.33 -11.37
C GLY A 260 -14.43 0.17 -9.88
N PHE A 261 -15.69 0.26 -9.47
CA PHE A 261 -16.11 0.25 -8.08
C PHE A 261 -16.98 -0.96 -7.80
N ASP A 262 -16.78 -1.55 -6.63
CA ASP A 262 -17.70 -2.49 -6.02
C ASP A 262 -18.01 -2.03 -4.60
N TRP A 263 -19.28 -2.13 -4.24
CA TRP A 263 -19.80 -1.72 -2.94
C TRP A 263 -20.35 -2.92 -2.21
N GLN A 264 -19.92 -3.11 -0.97
CA GLN A 264 -20.41 -4.16 -0.10
C GLN A 264 -20.86 -3.62 1.25
N ASP A 265 -22.03 -4.06 1.68
CA ASP A 265 -22.53 -3.80 3.02
C ASP A 265 -21.79 -4.70 4.03
N SER A 266 -21.07 -4.11 4.97
CA SER A 266 -20.31 -4.87 5.97
C SER A 266 -21.19 -5.69 6.91
N SER A 267 -22.47 -5.33 7.06
CA SER A 267 -23.44 -6.04 7.88
C SER A 267 -24.86 -5.69 7.42
N GLN A 268 -25.48 -6.62 6.70
CA GLN A 268 -26.82 -6.41 6.11
C GLN A 268 -27.89 -6.13 7.16
N ASP A 269 -27.78 -6.70 8.36
CA ASP A 269 -28.75 -6.52 9.45
C ASP A 269 -28.52 -5.24 10.28
N ASP A 270 -27.36 -4.57 10.15
CA ASP A 270 -27.07 -3.32 10.87
C ASP A 270 -27.35 -2.12 9.95
N PHE A 271 -28.39 -1.36 10.25
CA PHE A 271 -28.76 -0.15 9.51
C PHE A 271 -27.60 0.86 9.38
N ASN A 272 -26.72 0.94 10.38
CA ASN A 272 -25.58 1.87 10.40
C ASN A 272 -24.23 1.19 10.07
N SER A 273 -24.29 0.05 9.39
CA SER A 273 -23.11 -0.65 8.88
C SER A 273 -22.29 0.23 7.93
N ASN A 274 -21.02 -0.14 7.75
CA ASN A 274 -20.18 0.55 6.77
C ASN A 274 -20.48 0.03 5.36
N ALA A 275 -20.55 0.95 4.40
CA ALA A 275 -20.49 0.63 2.99
C ALA A 275 -19.01 0.57 2.60
N LEU A 276 -18.54 -0.63 2.30
CA LEU A 276 -17.17 -0.90 1.90
C LEU A 276 -17.04 -0.68 0.40
N LEU A 277 -16.23 0.31 0.00
CA LEU A 277 -15.88 0.56 -1.40
C LEU A 277 -14.57 -0.15 -1.71
N ARG A 278 -14.62 -1.14 -2.61
CA ARG A 278 -13.44 -1.61 -3.31
C ARG A 278 -13.28 -0.80 -4.59
N ALA A 279 -12.25 0.03 -4.65
CA ALA A 279 -11.90 0.75 -5.87
C ALA A 279 -10.76 0.05 -6.60
N LYS A 280 -10.86 0.02 -7.93
CA LYS A 280 -9.76 -0.30 -8.84
C LYS A 280 -9.61 0.80 -9.86
N TRP A 281 -8.38 1.12 -10.19
CA TRP A 281 -8.00 2.16 -11.14
C TRP A 281 -7.06 1.59 -12.18
N SER A 282 -7.20 2.00 -13.43
CA SER A 282 -6.30 1.61 -14.51
C SER A 282 -6.29 2.68 -15.61
N GLY A 283 -5.89 2.28 -16.82
CA GLY A 283 -5.71 3.17 -17.95
C GLY A 283 -4.43 4.01 -17.84
N PRO A 284 -4.14 4.81 -18.88
CA PRO A 284 -3.11 5.83 -18.85
C PRO A 284 -3.13 6.65 -17.56
N ILE A 285 -1.94 6.99 -17.09
CA ILE A 285 -1.76 7.92 -15.97
C ILE A 285 -1.44 9.29 -16.56
N GLY A 286 -2.32 10.27 -16.32
CA GLY A 286 -2.06 11.66 -16.70
C GLY A 286 -0.79 12.18 -16.02
N GLN A 287 -0.04 13.05 -16.69
CA GLN A 287 1.14 13.68 -16.10
C GLN A 287 0.72 14.50 -14.86
N SER A 288 1.60 14.63 -13.87
CA SER A 288 1.26 15.52 -12.75
C SER A 288 1.45 16.96 -13.20
N LYS A 289 0.38 17.79 -13.13
CA LYS A 289 0.50 19.24 -13.34
C LYS A 289 1.14 19.97 -12.16
N TYR A 290 1.10 19.36 -10.99
CA TYR A 290 1.56 19.94 -9.75
C TYR A 290 2.73 19.15 -9.20
N GLU A 291 3.86 19.83 -9.05
CA GLU A 291 5.01 19.25 -8.39
C GLU A 291 4.73 19.11 -6.89
N ASN A 292 5.10 17.98 -6.30
CA ASN A 292 4.88 17.76 -4.88
C ASN A 292 5.82 18.68 -4.09
N PRO A 293 5.32 19.61 -3.26
CA PRO A 293 6.16 20.54 -2.50
C PRO A 293 7.08 19.80 -1.51
N ASP A 294 6.72 18.60 -1.06
CA ASP A 294 7.61 17.78 -0.23
C ASP A 294 8.84 17.27 -1.01
N ILE A 295 8.73 17.15 -2.35
CA ILE A 295 9.87 16.82 -3.21
C ILE A 295 10.72 18.08 -3.46
N THR A 296 10.09 19.19 -3.86
CA THR A 296 10.84 20.42 -4.22
C THR A 296 11.49 21.13 -3.04
N SER A 297 10.89 21.03 -1.84
CA SER A 297 11.47 21.61 -0.62
C SER A 297 12.73 20.89 -0.15
N GLY A 298 13.09 19.76 -0.76
CA GLY A 298 14.18 18.91 -0.28
C GLY A 298 13.87 18.23 1.05
N LYS A 299 12.61 18.20 1.50
CA LYS A 299 12.20 17.52 2.74
C LYS A 299 12.61 16.06 2.77
N PHE A 300 12.70 15.43 1.59
CA PHE A 300 13.12 14.05 1.41
C PHE A 300 14.58 13.90 0.96
N LEU A 301 15.40 14.94 1.12
CA LEU A 301 16.82 14.96 0.81
C LEU A 301 17.64 15.21 2.08
N ILE A 302 18.83 14.62 2.12
CA ILE A 302 19.81 14.87 3.18
C ILE A 302 20.80 15.92 2.70
N PHE A 303 20.87 17.04 3.40
CA PHE A 303 21.85 18.09 3.19
C PHE A 303 22.96 17.96 4.23
N ALA A 304 23.90 17.04 3.99
CA ALA A 304 25.08 16.80 4.81
C ALA A 304 26.32 16.56 3.93
N GLU A 305 27.50 16.95 4.42
CA GLU A 305 28.75 16.78 3.67
C GLU A 305 29.06 15.28 3.45
N ALA A 306 29.52 14.94 2.24
CA ALA A 306 29.86 13.58 1.82
C ALA A 306 28.72 12.55 1.91
N VAL A 307 27.46 13.00 1.95
CA VAL A 307 26.27 12.13 1.94
C VAL A 307 25.52 12.30 0.63
N THR A 308 25.18 11.18 -0.02
CA THR A 308 24.25 11.18 -1.16
C THR A 308 22.87 11.67 -0.67
N PRO A 309 22.35 12.80 -1.20
CA PRO A 309 21.12 13.38 -0.68
C PRO A 309 19.89 12.47 -0.86
N GLU A 310 19.82 11.76 -1.98
CA GLU A 310 18.69 10.90 -2.34
C GLU A 310 18.70 9.56 -1.59
N PRO A 311 17.52 9.02 -1.24
CA PRO A 311 17.44 7.67 -0.69
C PRO A 311 17.88 6.64 -1.73
N ARG A 312 18.72 5.69 -1.31
CA ARG A 312 19.11 4.54 -2.14
C ARG A 312 17.91 3.66 -2.48
N PHE A 313 17.00 3.46 -1.51
CA PHE A 313 15.84 2.58 -1.67
C PHE A 313 14.52 3.32 -1.43
N GLY A 314 13.68 3.40 -2.46
CA GLY A 314 12.31 3.91 -2.38
C GLY A 314 11.29 2.81 -2.07
N SER A 315 10.30 3.12 -1.23
CA SER A 315 9.26 2.19 -0.74
C SER A 315 9.82 0.89 -0.14
N ALA A 316 10.94 1.01 0.56
CA ALA A 316 11.64 -0.09 1.19
C ALA A 316 12.26 0.36 2.51
N GLU A 317 12.58 -0.61 3.36
CA GLU A 317 13.32 -0.44 4.60
C GLU A 317 14.16 -1.69 4.84
N CYS A 318 15.27 -1.61 5.60
CA CYS A 318 15.94 -2.82 6.03
C CYS A 318 15.11 -3.57 7.10
N THR A 319 15.25 -4.88 7.17
CA THR A 319 14.77 -5.72 8.26
C THR A 319 15.58 -5.44 9.54
N ASN A 320 15.14 -5.97 10.68
CA ASN A 320 15.86 -5.87 11.97
C ASN A 320 16.12 -4.45 12.51
N LYS A 321 15.15 -3.55 12.37
CA LYS A 321 15.23 -2.20 12.97
C LYS A 321 15.44 -2.27 14.47
N THR A 322 16.33 -1.42 14.98
CA THR A 322 16.53 -1.29 16.42
C THR A 322 15.45 -0.40 17.04
N LYS A 323 15.13 0.71 16.38
CA LYS A 323 14.34 1.78 17.00
C LYS A 323 13.67 2.68 15.96
N TRP A 324 12.40 3.00 16.21
CA TRP A 324 11.74 4.15 15.60
C TRP A 324 11.84 5.34 16.55
N PHE A 325 12.36 6.44 16.04
CA PHE A 325 12.25 7.75 16.65
C PHE A 325 10.89 8.33 16.32
N ASP A 326 9.97 8.21 17.27
CA ASP A 326 8.72 8.96 17.29
C ASP A 326 8.93 10.32 17.99
N ARG A 327 10.13 10.90 17.86
CA ARG A 327 10.43 12.17 18.52
C ARG A 327 9.66 13.26 17.80
N GLY A 328 8.89 13.98 18.61
CA GLY A 328 8.06 15.15 18.35
C GLY A 328 8.60 16.28 17.47
N THR A 329 9.69 16.10 16.72
CA THR A 329 10.53 17.18 16.19
C THR A 329 11.18 16.90 14.85
N ILE A 330 11.13 15.70 14.28
CA ILE A 330 11.79 15.43 12.99
C ILE A 330 10.83 15.84 11.87
N ALA A 331 11.18 16.86 11.10
CA ALA A 331 10.36 17.41 10.02
C ALA A 331 10.83 16.96 8.62
N ASN A 332 12.11 16.62 8.46
CA ASN A 332 12.74 16.29 7.18
C ASN A 332 13.85 15.23 7.31
N ALA A 333 14.35 14.74 6.17
CA ALA A 333 15.38 13.71 6.10
C ALA A 333 16.74 14.16 6.69
N THR A 334 17.09 15.44 6.57
CA THR A 334 18.33 15.99 7.15
C THR A 334 18.30 15.96 8.69
N GLU A 335 17.17 16.31 9.30
CA GLU A 335 16.98 16.20 10.75
C GLU A 335 16.97 14.75 11.22
N CYS A 336 16.37 13.84 10.44
CA CYS A 336 16.41 12.40 10.71
C CYS A 336 17.86 11.89 10.68
N TYR A 337 18.64 12.30 9.68
CA TYR A 337 20.07 11.99 9.56
C TYR A 337 20.84 12.49 10.78
N ASN A 338 20.73 13.78 11.12
CA ASN A 338 21.44 14.37 12.26
C ASN A 338 21.08 13.68 13.58
N ALA A 339 19.81 13.32 13.78
CA ALA A 339 19.37 12.61 14.97
C ALA A 339 19.97 11.20 15.06
N ILE A 340 20.07 10.47 13.95
CA ILE A 340 20.70 9.15 13.90
C ILE A 340 22.20 9.27 14.12
N MET A 341 22.86 10.25 13.49
CA MET A 341 24.30 10.45 13.65
C MET A 341 24.69 10.85 15.08
N ALA A 342 23.80 11.52 15.81
CA ALA A 342 24.02 11.89 17.22
C ALA A 342 23.68 10.79 18.25
N ASP A 343 22.93 9.73 17.90
CA ASP A 343 22.54 8.66 18.85
C ASP A 343 23.50 7.46 18.76
N ASP A 344 24.37 7.28 19.77
CA ASP A 344 25.39 6.21 19.80
C ASP A 344 24.79 4.78 19.81
N ASP A 345 23.51 4.63 20.18
CA ASP A 345 22.81 3.34 20.13
C ASP A 345 22.33 2.99 18.70
N CYS A 346 22.51 3.89 17.74
CA CYS A 346 22.12 3.71 16.36
C CYS A 346 23.30 3.41 15.44
N GLY A 347 23.13 2.42 14.56
CA GLY A 347 24.00 2.21 13.42
C GLY A 347 23.96 3.40 12.48
N LYS A 348 25.16 3.79 12.03
CA LYS A 348 25.39 4.98 11.20
C LYS A 348 25.40 4.68 9.70
N ARG A 349 25.17 3.42 9.31
CA ARG A 349 25.19 3.01 7.91
C ARG A 349 23.85 3.18 7.21
N PHE A 350 22.76 2.83 7.89
CA PHE A 350 21.42 2.86 7.30
C PHE A 350 20.51 3.80 8.07
N MET A 351 19.61 4.43 7.34
CA MET A 351 18.54 5.25 7.90
C MET A 351 17.28 5.02 7.10
N THR A 352 16.13 4.98 7.76
CA THR A 352 14.83 4.99 7.07
C THR A 352 13.94 6.10 7.57
N MET A 353 13.40 6.89 6.65
CA MET A 353 12.36 7.87 6.94
C MET A 353 10.99 7.38 6.46
N ASN A 354 9.97 7.63 7.26
CA ASN A 354 8.57 7.42 6.94
C ASN A 354 7.84 8.76 6.80
N PRO A 355 7.78 9.34 5.59
CA PRO A 355 7.04 10.58 5.35
C PRO A 355 5.52 10.43 5.52
N GLY A 356 4.98 9.22 5.47
CA GLY A 356 3.54 8.96 5.55
C GLY A 356 2.95 9.06 6.96
N ARG A 357 3.78 9.12 8.02
CA ARG A 357 3.30 9.43 9.36
C ARG A 357 3.16 10.95 9.48
N GLU A 358 1.92 11.42 9.58
CA GLU A 358 1.64 12.81 9.96
C GLU A 358 1.06 12.88 11.39
N PRO A 359 1.30 13.97 12.13
CA PRO A 359 1.91 15.23 11.70
C PRO A 359 3.45 15.20 11.54
N GLN A 360 4.12 14.10 11.90
CA GLN A 360 5.58 14.05 11.91
C GLN A 360 6.15 12.78 11.31
N PRO A 361 7.05 12.88 10.32
CA PRO A 361 7.68 11.73 9.72
C PRO A 361 8.39 10.89 10.79
N GLY A 362 8.22 9.58 10.69
CA GLY A 362 8.98 8.65 11.54
C GLY A 362 10.40 8.53 11.02
N CYS A 363 11.38 8.42 11.91
CA CYS A 363 12.77 8.14 11.56
C CYS A 363 13.18 6.81 12.21
N ALA A 364 13.85 5.92 11.50
CA ALA A 364 14.31 4.64 12.03
C ALA A 364 15.81 4.48 11.84
N CYS A 365 16.47 3.97 12.88
CA CYS A 365 17.84 3.50 12.82
C CYS A 365 17.94 2.00 13.00
N TYR A 366 19.12 1.48 12.68
CA TYR A 366 19.44 0.07 12.59
C TYR A 366 20.50 -0.33 13.61
N PRO A 367 20.78 -1.63 13.83
CA PRO A 367 21.82 -2.08 14.75
C PRO A 367 23.19 -1.49 14.40
N VAL A 368 24.00 -1.19 15.41
CA VAL A 368 25.32 -0.55 15.25
C VAL A 368 26.27 -1.35 14.36
N ASN A 369 26.12 -2.68 14.38
CA ASN A 369 26.93 -3.63 13.63
C ASN A 369 26.28 -4.10 12.32
N MET A 370 25.21 -3.44 11.85
CA MET A 370 24.54 -3.83 10.61
C MET A 370 25.37 -3.37 9.40
N THR A 371 25.97 -4.33 8.70
CA THR A 371 26.76 -4.10 7.49
C THR A 371 25.95 -4.33 6.21
N GLU A 372 24.83 -5.03 6.27
CA GLU A 372 24.01 -5.32 5.10
C GLU A 372 22.56 -4.98 5.36
N CYS A 373 21.88 -4.48 4.34
CA CYS A 373 20.46 -4.17 4.38
C CYS A 373 19.67 -5.32 3.75
N ASP A 374 19.24 -6.28 4.55
CA ASP A 374 18.20 -7.23 4.13
C ASP A 374 16.91 -6.44 3.91
N ILE A 375 16.60 -6.15 2.65
CA ILE A 375 15.52 -5.23 2.29
C ILE A 375 14.15 -5.89 2.49
N ASN A 376 13.26 -5.16 3.14
CA ASN A 376 11.83 -5.39 3.14
C ASN A 376 11.15 -4.41 2.15
N PRO A 377 10.98 -4.80 0.88
CA PRO A 377 10.45 -3.93 -0.17
C PRO A 377 8.92 -3.86 -0.13
N GLY A 378 8.36 -2.89 -0.85
CA GLY A 378 6.91 -2.74 -0.98
C GLY A 378 6.23 -2.13 0.24
N ILE A 379 7.01 -1.46 1.11
CA ILE A 379 6.46 -0.71 2.23
C ILE A 379 6.33 0.74 1.80
N GLU A 380 5.12 1.13 1.45
CA GLU A 380 4.81 2.48 0.99
C GLU A 380 5.28 3.55 1.98
N ASN A 381 5.66 4.71 1.44
CA ASN A 381 6.17 5.83 2.23
C ASN A 381 7.36 5.43 3.11
N ARG A 382 8.28 4.61 2.61
CA ARG A 382 9.59 4.39 3.24
C ARG A 382 10.67 4.84 2.28
N LEU A 383 11.57 5.67 2.79
CA LEU A 383 12.75 6.13 2.08
C LEU A 383 13.95 5.67 2.90
N THR A 384 14.82 4.85 2.32
CA THR A 384 15.99 4.32 3.03
C THR A 384 17.27 4.78 2.35
N TRP A 385 18.17 5.30 3.17
CA TRP A 385 19.53 5.65 2.80
C TRP A 385 20.49 4.57 3.25
N ASP A 386 21.46 4.30 2.39
CA ASP A 386 22.70 3.60 2.72
C ASP A 386 23.81 4.62 2.55
N PHE A 387 24.51 4.93 3.63
CA PHE A 387 25.58 5.93 3.65
C PHE A 387 26.93 5.36 3.23
N GLU A 388 27.01 4.05 3.00
CA GLU A 388 28.17 3.48 2.32
C GLU A 388 28.15 3.88 0.83
N ALA A 389 29.32 4.29 0.32
CA ALA A 389 29.46 4.60 -1.09
C ALA A 389 29.09 3.37 -1.92
N VAL A 390 28.13 3.53 -2.83
CA VAL A 390 27.75 2.46 -3.74
C VAL A 390 28.91 2.21 -4.70
N SER A 391 29.44 0.99 -4.69
CA SER A 391 30.47 0.61 -5.66
C SER A 391 29.95 0.82 -7.08
N SER A 392 30.75 1.44 -7.95
CA SER A 392 30.40 1.62 -9.36
C SER A 392 30.28 0.30 -10.12
N SER A 393 30.95 -0.75 -9.61
CA SER A 393 30.91 -2.10 -10.14
C SER A 393 31.03 -3.17 -9.06
N PHE A 394 30.55 -4.36 -9.39
CA PHE A 394 30.64 -5.54 -8.55
C PHE A 394 31.30 -6.63 -9.40
N ASP A 395 32.48 -7.09 -8.97
CA ASP A 395 33.32 -8.06 -9.72
C ASP A 395 33.37 -7.76 -11.23
N GLY A 396 33.64 -6.50 -11.55
CA GLY A 396 33.77 -6.01 -12.93
C GLY A 396 32.48 -5.85 -13.71
N LEU A 397 31.32 -5.89 -13.06
CA LEU A 397 30.02 -5.67 -13.70
C LEU A 397 29.34 -4.42 -13.17
N THR A 398 28.71 -3.67 -14.05
CA THR A 398 27.89 -2.50 -13.72
C THR A 398 26.48 -2.66 -14.27
N VAL A 399 25.53 -1.94 -13.67
CA VAL A 399 24.23 -1.72 -14.26
C VAL A 399 24.17 -0.27 -14.73
N ASN A 400 24.18 -0.05 -16.03
CA ASN A 400 23.91 1.28 -16.55
C ASN A 400 22.43 1.63 -16.34
N ALA A 401 22.10 2.43 -15.33
CA ALA A 401 20.72 2.76 -15.01
C ALA A 401 20.00 3.52 -16.14
N THR A 402 20.74 4.26 -16.97
CA THR A 402 20.23 5.10 -18.06
C THR A 402 20.21 4.42 -19.43
N GLY A 403 21.09 3.44 -19.68
CA GLY A 403 21.22 2.75 -20.97
C GLY A 403 21.12 1.22 -20.91
N GLY A 404 21.18 0.64 -19.72
CA GLY A 404 21.19 -0.81 -19.49
C GLY A 404 19.82 -1.43 -19.30
N LEU A 405 18.73 -0.63 -19.21
CA LEU A 405 17.37 -1.17 -19.20
C LEU A 405 17.04 -1.76 -20.57
N LEU A 406 17.15 -3.08 -20.66
CA LEU A 406 16.88 -3.81 -21.90
C LEU A 406 15.38 -3.91 -22.15
N TRP A 407 14.60 -4.25 -21.12
CA TRP A 407 13.14 -4.41 -21.23
C TRP A 407 12.38 -3.84 -20.04
N ASP A 408 11.31 -3.08 -20.31
CA ASP A 408 10.32 -2.63 -19.32
C ASP A 408 8.99 -3.36 -19.47
N GLY A 409 8.46 -3.90 -18.37
CA GLY A 409 7.25 -4.73 -18.36
C GLY A 409 7.44 -6.12 -18.98
N LYS A 410 8.69 -6.59 -19.08
CA LYS A 410 9.03 -7.92 -19.58
C LYS A 410 10.20 -8.52 -18.81
N ARG A 411 10.38 -9.84 -18.99
CA ARG A 411 11.56 -10.58 -18.56
C ARG A 411 11.98 -11.59 -19.63
N CYS A 412 13.23 -12.00 -19.66
CA CYS A 412 13.64 -13.17 -20.46
C CYS A 412 12.99 -14.46 -19.91
N ASN A 413 12.98 -15.51 -20.74
CA ASN A 413 12.62 -16.87 -20.34
C ASN A 413 13.53 -17.39 -19.21
N ASP A 414 13.04 -18.37 -18.45
CA ASP A 414 13.82 -19.14 -17.46
C ASP A 414 14.54 -18.31 -16.39
N ILE A 415 13.90 -17.24 -15.93
CA ILE A 415 14.39 -16.43 -14.80
C ILE A 415 14.55 -17.28 -13.53
N ILE A 416 15.68 -17.11 -12.85
CA ILE A 416 15.98 -17.74 -11.56
C ILE A 416 15.88 -16.68 -10.48
N TRP A 417 14.77 -16.66 -9.72
CA TRP A 417 14.61 -15.75 -8.59
C TRP A 417 15.49 -16.17 -7.42
N LYS A 418 16.31 -15.25 -6.90
CA LYS A 418 17.25 -15.54 -5.82
C LYS A 418 16.83 -14.90 -4.51
N ILE A 419 16.69 -13.58 -4.52
CA ILE A 419 16.65 -12.75 -3.32
C ILE A 419 15.76 -11.52 -3.52
N LYS A 420 15.66 -10.70 -2.48
CA LYS A 420 15.06 -9.37 -2.56
C LYS A 420 16.15 -8.30 -2.65
N SER A 421 15.84 -7.18 -3.27
CA SER A 421 16.74 -6.07 -3.53
C SER A 421 15.99 -4.74 -3.54
N GLY A 422 16.63 -3.70 -3.00
CA GLY A 422 16.07 -2.36 -2.95
C GLY A 422 16.12 -1.63 -4.30
N ASP A 423 17.15 -1.89 -5.10
CA ASP A 423 17.33 -1.38 -6.46
C ASP A 423 18.09 -2.41 -7.33
N VAL A 424 18.39 -2.06 -8.58
CA VAL A 424 19.06 -2.98 -9.51
C VAL A 424 20.56 -3.15 -9.22
N ALA A 425 21.25 -2.11 -8.73
CA ALA A 425 22.65 -2.21 -8.33
C ALA A 425 22.81 -3.08 -7.08
N HIS A 426 21.90 -2.95 -6.11
CA HIS A 426 21.78 -3.81 -4.95
C HIS A 426 21.43 -5.26 -5.35
N CYS A 427 20.59 -5.46 -6.37
CA CYS A 427 20.34 -6.80 -6.94
C CYS A 427 21.64 -7.43 -7.48
N LEU A 428 22.41 -6.69 -8.28
CA LEU A 428 23.69 -7.15 -8.82
C LEU A 428 24.70 -7.45 -7.71
N GLN A 429 24.87 -6.50 -6.77
CA GLN A 429 25.74 -6.62 -5.61
C GLN A 429 25.49 -7.95 -4.90
N GLN A 430 24.24 -8.19 -4.53
CA GLN A 430 23.88 -9.36 -3.76
C GLN A 430 24.00 -10.66 -4.55
N ILE A 431 23.74 -10.66 -5.86
CA ILE A 431 23.99 -11.85 -6.70
C ILE A 431 25.46 -12.25 -6.66
N ILE A 432 26.36 -11.26 -6.73
CA ILE A 432 27.81 -11.47 -6.77
C ILE A 432 28.36 -11.85 -5.40
N GLU A 433 27.98 -11.11 -4.34
CA GLU A 433 28.43 -11.37 -2.97
C GLU A 433 27.98 -12.74 -2.46
N ASN A 434 26.79 -13.22 -2.87
CA ASN A 434 26.32 -14.56 -2.52
C ASN A 434 26.88 -15.67 -3.41
N ASN A 435 27.65 -15.33 -4.46
CA ASN A 435 28.30 -16.27 -5.37
C ASN A 435 27.35 -17.36 -5.93
N TYR A 436 26.19 -16.95 -6.45
CA TYR A 436 25.24 -17.88 -7.07
C TYR A 436 25.79 -18.44 -8.39
N THR A 437 26.25 -19.69 -8.37
CA THR A 437 26.93 -20.33 -9.52
C THR A 437 26.03 -20.61 -10.72
N ASP A 438 24.71 -20.65 -10.51
CA ASP A 438 23.69 -20.78 -11.55
C ASP A 438 23.22 -19.43 -12.10
N CYS A 439 23.77 -18.31 -11.62
CA CYS A 439 23.57 -16.98 -12.19
C CYS A 439 24.69 -16.64 -13.17
N GLY A 440 24.32 -16.53 -14.45
CA GLY A 440 25.09 -15.87 -15.49
C GLY A 440 25.26 -14.37 -15.23
N ARG A 441 26.16 -13.78 -16.00
CA ARG A 441 26.71 -12.43 -15.79
C ARG A 441 26.26 -11.39 -16.81
N GLU A 442 25.29 -11.73 -17.66
CA GLU A 442 24.86 -10.87 -18.77
C GLU A 442 23.56 -10.11 -18.48
N PHE A 443 22.64 -10.72 -17.74
CA PHE A 443 21.31 -10.16 -17.51
C PHE A 443 20.87 -10.36 -16.06
N ILE A 444 20.14 -9.37 -15.55
CA ILE A 444 19.39 -9.49 -14.29
C ILE A 444 18.00 -8.90 -14.48
N THR A 445 17.05 -9.40 -13.70
CA THR A 445 15.69 -8.87 -13.69
C THR A 445 15.27 -8.53 -12.28
N ARG A 446 14.76 -7.31 -12.13
CA ARG A 446 14.14 -6.85 -10.89
C ARG A 446 12.63 -6.72 -11.07
N ASN A 447 11.89 -6.98 -10.02
CA ASN A 447 10.46 -6.70 -9.98
C ASN A 447 10.03 -5.60 -9.00
N ALA A 448 8.79 -5.12 -9.18
CA ALA A 448 8.19 -4.08 -8.34
C ALA A 448 8.13 -4.44 -6.84
N ASN A 449 8.07 -5.73 -6.50
CA ASN A 449 8.07 -6.23 -5.12
C ASN A 449 9.50 -6.47 -4.59
N GLY A 450 10.52 -5.90 -5.25
CA GLY A 450 11.93 -6.03 -4.91
C GLY A 450 12.56 -7.38 -5.23
N GLY A 451 11.83 -8.34 -5.81
CA GLY A 451 12.44 -9.60 -6.23
C GLY A 451 13.56 -9.35 -7.24
N CYS A 452 14.67 -10.04 -7.02
CA CYS A 452 15.89 -9.99 -7.82
C CYS A 452 16.15 -11.39 -8.38
N GLY A 453 16.21 -11.47 -9.70
CA GLY A 453 16.46 -12.71 -10.43
C GLY A 453 17.62 -12.54 -11.39
N CYS A 454 18.26 -13.66 -11.66
CA CYS A 454 19.31 -13.81 -12.66
C CYS A 454 18.87 -14.82 -13.72
N TYR A 455 19.76 -15.10 -14.66
CA TYR A 455 19.55 -16.08 -15.73
C TYR A 455 20.71 -17.07 -15.75
N ALA A 456 20.54 -18.25 -16.32
CA ALA A 456 21.65 -19.20 -16.44
C ALA A 456 22.79 -18.62 -17.30
N PRO A 457 24.04 -19.09 -17.13
CA PRO A 457 25.13 -18.71 -18.03
C PRO A 457 24.79 -19.02 -19.50
N GLY A 458 25.02 -18.06 -20.40
CA GLY A 458 24.74 -18.19 -21.84
C GLY A 458 23.29 -17.98 -22.26
N THR A 459 22.39 -17.61 -21.35
CA THR A 459 21.00 -17.26 -21.70
C THR A 459 20.95 -16.03 -22.61
N THR A 460 20.25 -16.13 -23.74
CA THR A 460 19.92 -14.98 -24.60
C THR A 460 18.67 -14.26 -24.09
N CYS A 461 18.59 -12.95 -24.32
CA CYS A 461 17.43 -12.15 -23.92
C CYS A 461 16.91 -11.30 -25.09
N GLU A 462 16.74 -11.92 -26.25
CA GLU A 462 16.17 -11.27 -27.43
C GLU A 462 14.66 -11.01 -27.24
N LYS A 463 14.11 -10.06 -28.02
CA LYS A 463 12.71 -9.65 -27.88
C LYS A 463 11.72 -10.81 -28.07
N SER A 464 12.06 -11.80 -28.90
CA SER A 464 11.28 -13.03 -29.12
C SER A 464 11.21 -13.93 -27.88
N ASP A 465 12.24 -13.89 -27.04
CA ASP A 465 12.44 -14.79 -25.90
C ASP A 465 12.03 -14.13 -24.58
N THR A 466 11.09 -13.17 -24.67
CA THR A 466 10.60 -12.41 -23.53
C THR A 466 9.15 -12.71 -23.21
N ILE A 467 8.86 -12.81 -21.92
CA ILE A 467 7.49 -12.92 -21.39
C ILE A 467 7.05 -11.54 -20.92
N ARG A 468 5.89 -11.08 -21.40
CA ARG A 468 5.28 -9.83 -20.95
C ARG A 468 4.72 -10.02 -19.55
N GLU A 469 5.33 -9.33 -18.58
CA GLU A 469 4.95 -9.43 -17.17
C GLU A 469 5.10 -8.04 -16.55
N SER A 470 3.96 -7.41 -16.25
CA SER A 470 3.92 -6.03 -15.75
C SER A 470 4.73 -5.88 -14.45
N GLY A 471 5.53 -4.81 -14.36
CA GLY A 471 6.35 -4.53 -13.19
C GLY A 471 7.64 -5.35 -13.11
N ARG A 472 8.06 -6.01 -14.20
CA ARG A 472 9.40 -6.58 -14.37
C ARG A 472 10.26 -5.63 -15.21
N LYS A 473 11.51 -5.46 -14.82
CA LYS A 473 12.53 -4.71 -15.56
C LYS A 473 13.76 -5.57 -15.70
N THR A 474 14.16 -5.83 -16.93
CA THR A 474 15.37 -6.61 -17.25
C THR A 474 16.46 -5.67 -17.70
N TYR A 475 17.65 -5.88 -17.14
CA TYR A 475 18.83 -5.08 -17.41
C TYR A 475 19.92 -5.96 -18.02
N LYS A 476 20.62 -5.40 -19.00
CA LYS A 476 21.89 -5.95 -19.46
C LYS A 476 22.99 -5.42 -18.56
N LEU A 477 23.90 -6.31 -18.17
CA LEU A 477 25.07 -5.99 -17.38
C LEU A 477 26.21 -5.61 -18.31
N ASP A 478 26.89 -4.52 -17.99
CA ASP A 478 28.05 -4.03 -18.72
C ASP A 478 29.32 -4.36 -17.94
N VAL A 479 30.39 -4.70 -18.66
CA VAL A 479 31.71 -4.86 -18.04
C VAL A 479 32.23 -3.48 -17.67
N ASP A 480 32.65 -3.31 -16.41
CA ASP A 480 33.31 -2.09 -15.95
C ASP A 480 34.69 -1.97 -16.61
N PRO A 481 34.92 -0.97 -17.49
CA PRO A 481 36.22 -0.80 -18.13
C PRO A 481 37.33 -0.44 -17.15
N ALA A 482 37.01 0.06 -15.95
CA ALA A 482 37.97 0.37 -14.90
C ALA A 482 38.33 -0.84 -14.02
N TYR A 483 37.59 -1.96 -14.16
CA TYR A 483 37.84 -3.14 -13.34
C TYR A 483 39.05 -3.92 -13.83
N VAL A 484 40.11 -3.90 -13.03
CA VAL A 484 41.27 -4.77 -13.23
C VAL A 484 40.96 -6.09 -12.55
N ILE A 485 40.80 -7.14 -13.35
CA ILE A 485 40.64 -8.51 -12.83
C ILE A 485 41.85 -8.77 -11.91
N PRO A 486 41.64 -9.13 -10.63
CA PRO A 486 42.72 -9.52 -9.75
C PRO A 486 43.47 -10.64 -10.45
N SER A 487 44.70 -10.36 -10.91
CA SER A 487 45.52 -11.37 -11.57
C SER A 487 45.69 -12.48 -10.55
N THR A 488 45.10 -13.65 -10.84
CA THR A 488 45.18 -14.83 -9.99
C THR A 488 46.66 -15.05 -9.72
N SER A 489 47.12 -14.65 -8.53
CA SER A 489 48.53 -14.79 -8.17
C SER A 489 48.83 -16.26 -8.28
N GLN A 490 49.57 -16.64 -9.33
CA GLN A 490 50.01 -18.01 -9.52
C GLN A 490 50.63 -18.44 -8.21
N SER A 491 49.98 -19.40 -7.55
CA SER A 491 50.43 -20.00 -6.29
C SER A 491 51.89 -20.37 -6.48
N THR A 492 52.77 -19.54 -5.91
CA THR A 492 54.20 -19.81 -5.95
C THR A 492 54.38 -20.95 -4.97
N ALA A 493 54.69 -22.14 -5.49
CA ALA A 493 54.83 -23.35 -4.71
C ALA A 493 55.72 -23.09 -3.48
N SER A 494 55.12 -23.14 -2.28
CA SER A 494 55.87 -23.07 -1.04
C SER A 494 56.84 -24.25 -0.95
N PRO A 495 58.09 -24.04 -0.52
CA PRO A 495 59.05 -25.11 -0.33
C PRO A 495 58.64 -26.01 0.85
N VAL A 496 58.84 -27.31 0.65
CA VAL A 496 58.60 -28.40 1.60
C VAL A 496 59.36 -28.14 2.90
N ALA A 497 58.64 -28.05 4.03
CA ALA A 497 59.21 -28.10 5.37
C ALA A 497 59.16 -29.56 5.91
N PRO A 498 60.16 -30.00 6.69
CA PRO A 498 60.29 -31.38 7.11
C PRO A 498 59.39 -31.73 8.31
N THR A 499 58.84 -32.93 8.22
CA THR A 499 58.05 -33.67 9.21
C THR A 499 58.78 -33.85 10.54
N LEU A 500 58.13 -33.50 11.65
CA LEU A 500 58.44 -34.03 12.98
C LEU A 500 57.23 -34.77 13.55
N ALA A 501 57.56 -35.90 14.18
CA ALA A 501 56.70 -36.99 14.63
C ALA A 501 55.93 -36.67 15.95
N PRO A 502 54.99 -37.54 16.37
CA PRO A 502 53.93 -37.20 17.32
C PRO A 502 54.34 -37.40 18.79
N THR A 503 53.78 -36.58 19.67
CA THR A 503 53.88 -36.77 21.12
C THR A 503 52.55 -37.33 21.64
N GLU A 504 52.63 -38.55 22.16
CA GLU A 504 51.63 -39.16 23.04
C GLU A 504 51.42 -38.33 24.30
N LEU A 505 50.18 -38.23 24.77
CA LEU A 505 49.92 -38.22 26.21
C LEU A 505 48.59 -38.92 26.50
N SER A 506 48.71 -40.01 27.24
CA SER A 506 47.65 -40.75 27.93
C SER A 506 47.08 -39.90 29.07
N ASP A 507 45.77 -39.98 29.31
CA ASP A 507 45.28 -40.61 30.54
C ASP A 507 43.75 -40.80 30.48
N VAL A 508 43.39 -42.04 30.76
CA VAL A 508 42.05 -42.61 30.87
C VAL A 508 41.63 -42.52 32.33
N VAL A 509 40.43 -41.98 32.60
CA VAL A 509 39.65 -42.30 33.81
C VAL A 509 38.20 -42.57 33.37
N THR A 510 37.88 -43.85 33.28
CA THR A 510 36.54 -44.49 33.41
C THR A 510 36.22 -44.61 34.91
N ASP A 511 35.00 -44.67 35.47
CA ASP A 511 33.59 -44.68 35.05
C ASP A 511 32.80 -44.07 36.23
N ASP A 512 31.61 -43.53 35.99
CA ASP A 512 30.50 -43.76 36.93
C ASP A 512 29.15 -43.76 36.19
N GLU A 513 28.64 -44.98 36.01
CA GLU A 513 27.26 -45.29 35.66
C GLU A 513 26.37 -45.12 36.90
N SER A 514 25.52 -44.11 36.93
CA SER A 514 24.17 -44.30 37.49
C SER A 514 23.22 -43.18 37.03
N CYS A 515 22.31 -43.54 36.13
CA CYS A 515 20.86 -43.42 36.34
C CYS A 515 20.12 -43.76 35.04
N ASP A 516 19.77 -45.03 34.91
CA ASP A 516 18.63 -45.48 34.11
C ASP A 516 17.35 -44.78 34.61
N LEU A 517 16.66 -44.07 33.71
CA LEU A 517 15.20 -43.96 33.72
C LEU A 517 14.66 -43.99 32.29
N VAL A 518 14.41 -45.23 31.87
CA VAL A 518 13.29 -45.76 31.08
C VAL A 518 12.17 -44.76 30.72
N ASP A 519 11.78 -44.86 29.44
CA ASP A 519 10.57 -44.38 28.77
C ASP A 519 10.45 -42.90 28.36
N ASP A 520 10.88 -42.68 27.12
CA ASP A 520 10.52 -41.58 26.23
C ASP A 520 9.00 -41.49 26.00
N LYS A 521 8.36 -40.52 26.66
CA LYS A 521 7.06 -39.97 26.25
C LYS A 521 7.14 -38.45 26.18
N SER A 522 7.63 -37.99 25.04
CA SER A 522 7.70 -36.60 24.59
C SER A 522 6.60 -35.64 25.10
N CYS A 523 7.05 -34.41 25.40
CA CYS A 523 6.31 -33.24 25.89
C CYS A 523 5.06 -32.84 25.07
N LYS A 524 4.86 -33.44 23.88
CA LYS A 524 3.73 -33.20 22.98
C LYS A 524 2.38 -33.61 23.57
N LYS A 525 2.33 -34.54 24.54
CA LYS A 525 1.06 -35.02 25.13
C LYS A 525 0.50 -34.13 26.24
N TRP A 526 1.28 -33.21 26.81
CA TRP A 526 0.85 -32.34 27.92
C TRP A 526 0.26 -30.99 27.51
N VAL A 527 0.50 -30.56 26.27
CA VAL A 527 -0.02 -29.28 25.72
C VAL A 527 -1.38 -29.47 25.00
N GLY A 528 -2.09 -30.57 25.30
CA GLY A 528 -3.43 -30.85 24.82
C GLY A 528 -4.51 -29.96 25.45
N ASN A 529 -4.71 -28.77 24.88
CA ASN A 529 -5.94 -27.99 24.63
C ASN A 529 -7.16 -27.93 25.60
N LYS A 530 -7.19 -28.56 26.78
CA LYS A 530 -8.35 -28.50 27.70
C LYS A 530 -8.05 -27.96 29.11
N LYS A 531 -6.79 -27.92 29.56
CA LYS A 531 -6.45 -27.43 30.91
C LYS A 531 -6.16 -25.92 30.99
N GLY A 532 -5.67 -25.29 29.92
CA GLY A 532 -5.43 -23.83 29.87
C GLY A 532 -6.71 -23.00 30.06
N LYS A 533 -7.81 -23.39 29.39
CA LYS A 533 -9.14 -22.75 29.58
C LYS A 533 -9.67 -22.96 31.01
N LYS A 534 -9.46 -24.13 31.61
CA LYS A 534 -9.87 -24.46 33.00
C LYS A 534 -9.10 -23.61 34.02
N MET A 535 -7.81 -23.38 33.78
CA MET A 535 -6.93 -22.56 34.63
C MET A 535 -7.24 -21.06 34.51
N LYS A 536 -7.52 -20.57 33.29
CA LYS A 536 -8.00 -19.20 33.03
C LYS A 536 -9.37 -18.94 33.68
N LYS A 537 -10.27 -19.94 33.69
CA LYS A 537 -11.57 -19.89 34.38
C LYS A 537 -11.42 -19.90 35.91
N LYS A 538 -10.49 -20.69 36.47
CA LYS A 538 -10.18 -20.71 37.93
C LYS A 538 -9.58 -19.38 38.41
N CYS A 539 -8.65 -18.78 37.64
CA CYS A 539 -8.12 -17.45 37.92
C CYS A 539 -9.20 -16.35 37.88
N LYS A 540 -10.08 -16.35 36.87
CA LYS A 540 -11.21 -15.40 36.79
C LYS A 540 -12.23 -15.58 37.93
N LYS A 541 -12.49 -16.82 38.39
CA LYS A 541 -13.44 -17.09 39.50
C LYS A 541 -12.90 -16.58 40.85
N ASN A 542 -11.59 -16.65 41.07
CA ASN A 542 -10.96 -16.14 42.28
C ASN A 542 -10.83 -14.60 42.31
N LEU A 543 -10.72 -13.95 41.14
CA LEU A 543 -10.74 -12.48 41.04
C LEU A 543 -12.12 -11.88 41.35
N LYS A 544 -13.23 -12.57 41.04
CA LYS A 544 -14.59 -12.10 41.36
C LYS A 544 -14.98 -12.27 42.83
N LYS A 545 -14.36 -13.18 43.58
CA LYS A 545 -14.71 -13.48 44.98
C LYS A 545 -13.98 -12.62 46.03
N LYS A 546 -12.99 -11.82 45.65
CA LYS A 546 -12.27 -10.93 46.58
C LYS A 546 -12.19 -9.54 45.97
N ASN A 547 -12.95 -8.60 46.55
CA ASN A 547 -13.10 -7.22 46.11
C ASN A 547 -11.83 -6.37 46.37
N LYS A 548 -10.66 -6.82 45.89
CA LYS A 548 -9.38 -6.11 46.02
C LYS A 548 -8.61 -6.19 44.70
N LYS A 549 -8.49 -5.03 44.03
CA LYS A 549 -7.62 -4.82 42.86
C LYS A 549 -6.16 -4.99 43.29
N LYS A 550 -5.56 -6.17 43.10
CA LYS A 550 -4.10 -6.35 43.09
C LYS A 550 -3.67 -6.96 41.76
N LYS A 551 -2.58 -6.43 41.19
CA LYS A 551 -2.02 -6.83 39.90
C LYS A 551 -1.42 -8.25 39.97
N VAL A 552 -1.59 -9.00 38.88
CA VAL A 552 -1.35 -10.46 38.74
C VAL A 552 0.07 -10.91 39.12
N PHE A 553 1.09 -10.05 38.98
CA PHE A 553 2.49 -10.42 39.19
C PHE A 553 2.88 -10.75 40.64
N VAL A 554 2.07 -10.36 41.64
CA VAL A 554 2.40 -10.55 43.07
C VAL A 554 2.15 -11.99 43.54
N TRP A 555 1.38 -12.80 42.80
CA TRP A 555 0.91 -14.12 43.27
C TRP A 555 1.58 -15.33 42.62
N CYS A 556 2.47 -15.14 41.64
CA CYS A 556 3.11 -16.27 40.95
C CYS A 556 4.53 -15.91 40.48
N PRO A 557 5.51 -15.84 41.39
CA PRO A 557 6.87 -15.51 41.02
C PRO A 557 7.59 -16.58 40.19
N VAL A 558 7.11 -17.84 40.13
CA VAL A 558 7.90 -18.95 39.55
C VAL A 558 7.21 -19.74 38.42
N THR A 559 5.90 -19.61 38.18
CA THR A 559 5.21 -20.56 37.26
C THR A 559 4.45 -19.95 36.07
N CYS A 560 4.53 -18.65 35.81
CA CYS A 560 3.90 -18.06 34.62
C CYS A 560 4.81 -17.23 33.72
N GLY A 561 6.04 -16.93 34.14
CA GLY A 561 6.99 -16.14 33.34
C GLY A 561 7.70 -16.96 32.27
N GLU A 562 8.38 -18.04 32.67
CA GLU A 562 9.26 -18.78 31.76
C GLU A 562 8.53 -19.80 30.88
N LYS A 563 7.48 -20.45 31.37
CA LYS A 563 6.81 -21.55 30.64
C LYS A 563 5.70 -21.11 29.67
N ALA A 564 5.42 -19.80 29.55
CA ALA A 564 4.34 -19.26 28.74
C ALA A 564 4.78 -18.40 27.54
N GLY A 565 6.09 -18.23 27.31
CA GLY A 565 6.62 -17.57 26.10
C GLY A 565 6.33 -16.07 25.99
N LEU A 566 6.20 -15.34 27.10
CA LEU A 566 5.82 -13.91 27.09
C LEU A 566 6.99 -12.91 27.16
N GLY A 567 8.23 -13.34 26.91
CA GLY A 567 9.40 -12.46 26.81
C GLY A 567 9.86 -11.80 28.11
N LYS A 568 11.11 -11.32 28.13
CA LYS A 568 11.71 -10.61 29.28
C LYS A 568 11.32 -9.12 29.23
N CYS A 569 10.78 -8.58 30.34
CA CYS A 569 10.48 -7.14 30.44
C CYS A 569 11.74 -6.30 30.70
N ALA A 570 12.00 -5.32 29.83
CA ALA A 570 13.13 -4.40 29.83
C ALA A 570 12.97 -3.16 30.74
N PHE A 571 12.44 -3.29 31.96
CA PHE A 571 12.28 -2.15 32.88
C PHE A 571 12.92 -2.41 34.25
N MET A 572 14.25 -2.47 34.27
CA MET A 572 15.07 -2.32 35.47
C MET A 572 16.29 -1.44 35.16
N LYS A 573 16.10 -0.12 35.05
CA LYS A 573 17.18 0.84 35.33
C LYS A 573 16.68 2.01 36.20
N LYS A 574 17.14 1.96 37.44
CA LYS A 574 17.43 3.01 38.45
C LYS A 574 16.30 3.96 38.90
N LYS A 575 15.83 3.67 40.13
CA LYS A 575 15.57 4.70 41.15
C LYS A 575 16.89 5.39 41.50
N ASN A 576 16.93 6.72 41.53
CA ASN A 576 17.76 7.42 42.49
C ASN A 576 16.88 8.25 43.42
N LYS A 577 17.08 7.99 44.72
CA LYS A 577 16.58 8.76 45.85
C LYS A 577 17.25 10.15 45.82
N ASN A 578 16.52 11.18 46.20
CA ASN A 578 16.98 12.07 47.26
C ASN A 578 15.80 12.70 48.01
N LYS A 579 16.08 13.01 49.27
CA LYS A 579 15.18 13.22 50.41
C LYS A 579 15.54 14.60 51.00
N LYS A 580 14.55 15.28 51.59
CA LYS A 580 14.60 16.54 52.39
C LYS A 580 14.79 17.83 51.56
N ASN A 581 14.09 18.93 51.79
CA ASN A 581 13.13 19.35 52.82
C ASN A 581 11.76 19.66 52.20
#